data_AF-A0A258KIW4-F1
#
_entry.id   AF-A0A258KIW4-F1
#
_cell.length_a   1.000
_cell.length_b   1.000
_cell.length_c   1.000
_cell.angle_alpha   90.00
_cell.angle_beta   90.00
_cell.angle_gamma   90.00
#
_symmetry.space_group_name_H-M   'P 1'
#
loop_
_entity.id
_entity.type
_entity.pdbx_description
1 polymer ?
#
loop_
_entity_poly.entity_id
_entity_poly.type
_entity_poly.pdbx_seq_one_letter_code
_entity_poly.pdbx_strand_id
1 'polypeptide(L)'
;MTVPPLGRVAIIGGGVEAWMTAAGLARATGGQARIRVVETGPAATGALSTLPSLRAFHALLGLDETALMAATGATYKLGSRFSGWTPGLSFCDAFGEIGANLEGVGFHHYWTRLRQAGDVTPLDDYSLAAVIARLGRFSPPDPDPRSPL
;
A
#
# COMPACT_ATOMS: atom_id res chain seq x y z
N MET A 1 31.98 21.59 -11.01
CA MET A 1 31.59 22.29 -9.77
C MET A 1 30.87 21.29 -8.89
N THR A 2 31.37 21.00 -7.70
CA THR A 2 30.70 20.10 -6.74
C THR A 2 29.65 20.89 -5.96
N VAL A 3 28.40 20.42 -5.96
CA VAL A 3 27.33 21.00 -5.13
C VAL A 3 27.75 20.87 -3.66
N PRO A 4 27.69 21.95 -2.86
CA PRO A 4 28.02 21.86 -1.44
C PRO A 4 27.07 20.89 -0.74
N PRO A 5 27.56 20.13 0.26
CA PRO A 5 26.74 19.14 0.96
C PRO A 5 25.55 19.81 1.67
N LEU A 6 24.42 19.10 1.74
CA LEU A 6 23.21 19.57 2.39
C LEU A 6 23.45 19.74 3.90
N GLY A 7 23.67 20.97 4.37
CA GLY A 7 24.10 21.22 5.75
C GLY A 7 22.96 21.22 6.79
N ARG A 8 21.82 21.89 6.49
CA ARG A 8 20.70 22.06 7.44
C ARG A 8 19.37 22.02 6.72
N VAL A 9 18.40 21.31 7.29
CA VAL A 9 17.02 21.23 6.79
C VAL A 9 16.06 21.56 7.92
N ALA A 10 15.16 22.50 7.69
CA ALA A 10 14.03 22.78 8.57
C ALA A 10 12.75 22.24 7.93
N ILE A 11 12.02 21.40 8.67
CA ILE A 11 10.71 20.87 8.28
C ILE A 11 9.68 21.62 9.12
N ILE A 12 8.83 22.42 8.47
CA ILE A 12 7.80 23.21 9.13
C ILE A 12 6.46 22.47 8.95
N GLY A 13 5.97 21.88 10.03
CA GLY A 13 4.84 20.96 10.02
C GLY A 13 4.99 19.88 11.10
N GLY A 14 3.89 19.25 11.49
CA GLY A 14 3.86 18.15 12.45
C GLY A 14 3.28 16.87 11.84
N GLY A 15 2.91 15.91 12.69
CA GLY A 15 2.23 14.69 12.27
C GLY A 15 3.12 13.70 11.53
N VAL A 16 2.49 12.66 10.98
CA VAL A 16 3.18 11.54 10.34
C VAL A 16 4.02 12.01 9.13
N GLU A 17 3.54 13.01 8.39
CA GLU A 17 4.18 13.53 7.20
C GLU A 17 5.54 14.17 7.54
N ALA A 18 5.58 15.01 8.59
CA ALA A 18 6.81 15.66 9.03
C ALA A 18 7.83 14.66 9.56
N TRP A 19 7.39 13.70 10.38
CA TRP A 19 8.26 12.69 10.97
C TRP A 19 8.75 11.65 9.96
N MET A 20 7.92 11.22 9.01
CA MET A 20 8.38 10.39 7.89
C MET A 20 9.39 11.14 7.01
N THR A 21 9.15 12.43 6.74
CA THR A 21 10.10 13.26 5.98
C THR A 21 11.43 13.37 6.71
N ALA A 22 11.41 13.62 8.03
CA ALA A 22 12.62 13.69 8.84
C ALA A 22 13.40 12.36 8.85
N ALA A 23 12.71 11.23 9.03
CA ALA A 23 13.33 9.91 9.01
C ALA A 23 13.93 9.57 7.64
N GLY A 24 13.20 9.83 6.56
CA GLY A 24 13.67 9.62 5.19
C GLY A 24 14.90 10.46 4.86
N LEU A 25 14.92 11.73 5.24
CA LEU A 25 16.08 12.60 5.05
C LEU A 25 17.28 12.17 5.90
N ALA A 26 17.06 11.78 7.16
CA ALA A 26 18.11 11.29 8.03
C ALA A 26 18.79 10.05 7.43
N ARG A 27 17.99 9.13 6.88
CA ARG A 27 18.48 7.94 6.17
C ARG A 27 19.20 8.29 4.87
N ALA A 28 18.62 9.14 4.03
CA ALA A 28 19.18 9.49 2.72
C ALA A 28 20.49 10.29 2.81
N THR A 29 20.65 11.10 3.86
CA THR A 29 21.86 11.91 4.08
C THR A 29 22.93 11.18 4.89
N GLY A 30 22.67 9.94 5.33
CA GLY A 30 23.59 9.21 6.22
C GLY A 30 23.89 9.96 7.52
N GLY A 31 22.94 10.77 8.00
CA GLY A 31 23.12 11.63 9.18
C GLY A 31 24.00 12.88 8.97
N GLN A 32 24.43 13.19 7.73
CA GLN A 32 25.28 14.35 7.45
C GLN A 32 24.54 15.69 7.52
N ALA A 33 23.23 15.69 7.27
CA ALA A 33 22.41 16.89 7.35
C ALA A 33 21.82 17.07 8.75
N ARG A 34 21.88 18.30 9.29
CA ARG A 34 21.17 18.65 10.53
C ARG A 34 19.70 18.91 10.22
N ILE A 35 18.82 18.00 10.61
CA ILE A 35 17.38 18.08 10.40
C ILE A 35 16.68 18.61 11.65
N ARG A 36 15.79 19.59 11.49
CA ARG A 36 14.96 20.12 12.58
C ARG A 36 13.49 20.14 12.15
N VAL A 37 12.65 19.47 12.92
CA VAL A 37 11.18 19.56 12.78
C VAL A 37 10.68 20.68 13.69
N VAL A 38 9.82 21.53 13.15
CA VAL A 38 9.09 22.57 13.88
C VAL A 38 7.61 22.27 13.70
N GLU A 39 6.99 21.69 14.72
CA GLU A 39 5.58 21.32 14.67
C GLU A 39 4.69 22.57 14.78
N THR A 40 3.75 22.73 13.85
CA THR A 40 2.94 23.95 13.69
C THR A 40 1.44 23.74 13.88
N GLY A 41 1.04 22.79 14.71
CA GLY A 41 -0.37 22.52 14.99
C GLY A 41 -0.56 21.20 15.72
N PRO A 42 -1.80 20.87 16.14
CA PRO A 42 -2.08 19.57 16.72
C PRO A 42 -1.84 18.46 15.70
N ALA A 43 -1.40 17.29 16.17
CA ALA A 43 -1.31 16.11 15.33
C ALA A 43 -2.70 15.72 14.82
N ALA A 44 -2.79 15.35 13.54
CA ALA A 44 -4.00 14.75 13.01
C ALA A 44 -4.32 13.47 13.78
N THR A 45 -5.58 13.31 14.19
CA THR A 45 -6.06 12.13 14.90
C THR A 45 -6.92 11.28 13.96
N GLY A 46 -6.74 9.96 14.00
CA GLY A 46 -7.50 9.02 13.19
C GLY A 46 -6.65 7.88 12.63
N ALA A 47 -7.32 6.82 12.19
CA ALA A 47 -6.66 5.74 11.47
C ALA A 47 -6.32 6.19 10.05
N LEU A 48 -5.12 5.83 9.59
CA LEU A 48 -4.67 6.10 8.22
C LEU A 48 -4.75 4.80 7.40
N SER A 49 -5.12 4.95 6.13
CA SER A 49 -5.09 3.86 5.15
C SER A 49 -3.97 4.12 4.15
N THR A 50 -3.17 3.11 3.85
CA THR A 50 -1.92 3.27 3.09
C THR A 50 -1.95 2.45 1.79
N LEU A 51 -0.89 2.57 0.99
CA LEU A 51 -0.63 1.75 -0.19
C LEU A 51 0.54 0.79 0.08
N PRO A 52 0.67 -0.32 -0.70
CA PRO A 52 1.72 -1.32 -0.48
C PRO A 52 3.15 -0.76 -0.51
N SER A 53 3.39 0.36 -1.21
CA SER A 53 4.68 1.02 -1.31
C SER A 53 5.26 1.46 0.03
N LEU A 54 4.42 1.66 1.06
CA LEU A 54 4.88 2.04 2.39
C LEU A 54 5.78 0.97 3.04
N ARG A 55 5.60 -0.31 2.69
CA ARG A 55 6.46 -1.40 3.19
C ARG A 55 7.91 -1.21 2.76
N ALA A 56 8.15 -0.78 1.52
CA ALA A 56 9.50 -0.48 1.02
C ALA A 56 10.12 0.71 1.75
N PHE A 57 9.33 1.71 2.12
CA PHE A 57 9.80 2.84 2.92
C PHE A 57 10.21 2.41 4.33
N HIS A 58 9.43 1.56 5.00
CA HIS A 58 9.81 1.01 6.31
C HIS A 58 11.10 0.16 6.22
N ALA A 59 11.23 -0.67 5.19
CA ALA A 59 12.44 -1.46 4.95
C ALA A 59 13.67 -0.56 4.70
N LEU A 60 13.52 0.54 3.95
CA LEU A 60 14.58 1.53 3.74
C LEU A 60 15.10 2.10 5.07
N LEU A 61 14.17 2.37 6.01
CA LEU A 61 14.46 2.86 7.35
C LEU A 61 14.97 1.77 8.31
N GLY A 62 14.93 0.50 7.92
CA GLY A 62 15.31 -0.63 8.77
C GLY A 62 14.32 -0.92 9.90
N LEU A 63 13.05 -0.58 9.70
CA LEU A 63 11.99 -0.82 10.67
C LEU A 63 11.49 -2.27 10.55
N ASP A 64 11.33 -2.94 11.71
CA ASP A 64 10.69 -4.24 11.78
C ASP A 64 9.16 -4.09 11.63
N GLU A 65 8.58 -4.85 10.70
CA GLU A 65 7.15 -4.78 10.37
C GLU A 65 6.28 -5.20 11.57
N THR A 66 6.69 -6.24 12.31
CA THR A 66 5.92 -6.74 13.47
C THR A 66 5.90 -5.72 14.61
N ALA A 67 7.05 -5.14 14.93
CA ALA A 67 7.18 -4.11 15.96
C ALA A 67 6.39 -2.85 15.59
N LEU A 68 6.44 -2.43 14.31
CA LEU A 68 5.67 -1.29 13.84
C LEU A 68 4.16 -1.54 13.99
N MET A 69 3.67 -2.69 13.51
CA MET A 69 2.26 -3.04 13.57
C MET A 69 1.74 -3.04 15.01
N ALA A 70 2.52 -3.58 15.95
CA ALA A 70 2.19 -3.58 17.38
C ALA A 70 2.19 -2.16 17.99
N ALA A 71 3.18 -1.33 17.65
CA ALA A 71 3.30 0.02 18.18
C ALA A 71 2.19 0.96 17.69
N THR A 72 1.63 0.71 16.50
CA THR A 72 0.60 1.58 15.90
C THR A 72 -0.81 1.01 16.00
N GLY A 73 -1.00 -0.23 16.47
CA GLY A 73 -2.29 -0.92 16.42
C GLY A 73 -2.80 -1.10 14.98
N ALA A 74 -1.88 -1.27 14.02
CA ALA A 74 -2.23 -1.35 12.60
C ALA A 74 -2.80 -2.73 12.23
N THR A 75 -3.53 -2.74 11.11
CA THR A 75 -4.05 -3.96 10.47
C THR A 75 -3.62 -4.01 9.00
N TYR A 76 -3.68 -5.20 8.40
CA TYR A 76 -3.32 -5.36 7.00
C TYR A 76 -4.45 -4.90 6.07
N LYS A 77 -4.07 -4.27 4.97
CA LYS A 77 -4.98 -3.84 3.91
C LYS A 77 -4.70 -4.62 2.63
N LEU A 78 -5.73 -5.32 2.15
CA LEU A 78 -5.68 -6.09 0.90
C LEU A 78 -6.31 -5.35 -0.28
N GLY A 79 -7.01 -4.25 -0.04
CA GLY A 79 -7.71 -3.49 -1.06
C GLY A 79 -8.65 -2.44 -0.48
N SER A 80 -9.44 -1.84 -1.35
CA SER A 80 -10.53 -0.93 -1.00
C SER A 80 -11.84 -1.48 -1.56
N ARG A 81 -12.86 -1.64 -0.72
CA ARG A 81 -14.19 -2.05 -1.16
C ARG A 81 -15.02 -0.81 -1.49
N PHE A 82 -15.54 -0.77 -2.71
CA PHE A 82 -16.47 0.26 -3.17
C PHE A 82 -17.88 -0.32 -3.21
N SER A 83 -18.82 0.32 -2.52
CA SER A 83 -20.23 -0.09 -2.47
C SER A 83 -21.15 1.11 -2.56
N GLY A 84 -22.28 0.98 -3.25
CA GLY A 84 -23.28 2.05 -3.35
C GLY A 84 -22.97 3.15 -4.38
N TRP A 85 -21.84 3.04 -5.08
CA TRP A 85 -21.50 3.91 -6.22
C TRP A 85 -22.41 3.66 -7.43
N THR A 86 -22.78 2.40 -7.63
CA THR A 86 -23.88 2.01 -8.51
C THR A 86 -24.88 1.21 -7.65
N PRO A 87 -26.19 1.54 -7.70
CA PRO A 87 -27.19 0.83 -6.91
C PRO A 87 -27.12 -0.68 -7.10
N GLY A 88 -27.07 -1.43 -5.99
CA GLY A 88 -27.00 -2.89 -6.01
C GLY A 88 -25.62 -3.48 -6.34
N LEU A 89 -24.59 -2.67 -6.60
CA LEU A 89 -23.25 -3.16 -6.93
C LEU A 89 -22.23 -2.81 -5.84
N SER A 90 -21.31 -3.75 -5.64
CA SER A 90 -20.07 -3.54 -4.89
C SER A 90 -18.93 -4.33 -5.52
N PHE A 91 -17.73 -3.80 -5.50
CA PHE A 91 -16.52 -4.49 -5.95
C PHE A 91 -15.34 -4.17 -5.03
N CYS A 92 -14.32 -5.03 -5.04
CA CYS A 92 -13.06 -4.75 -4.39
C CYS A 92 -12.00 -4.33 -5.40
N ASP A 93 -11.41 -3.15 -5.21
CA ASP A 93 -10.14 -2.76 -5.83
C ASP A 93 -9.02 -3.30 -4.95
N ALA A 94 -8.62 -4.55 -5.23
CA ALA A 94 -7.65 -5.27 -4.44
C ALA A 94 -6.22 -5.07 -4.95
N PHE A 95 -5.25 -5.16 -4.05
CA PHE A 95 -3.84 -5.13 -4.41
C PHE A 95 -3.40 -6.46 -5.02
N GLY A 96 -2.65 -6.40 -6.12
CA GLY A 96 -2.16 -7.59 -6.83
C GLY A 96 -2.81 -7.74 -8.20
N GLU A 97 -2.50 -8.85 -8.86
CA GLU A 97 -3.03 -9.15 -10.19
C GLU A 97 -4.46 -9.71 -10.12
N ILE A 98 -5.19 -9.57 -11.22
CA ILE A 98 -6.52 -10.16 -11.42
C ILE A 98 -6.42 -11.16 -12.56
N GLY A 99 -6.72 -12.43 -12.27
CA GLY A 99 -6.59 -13.54 -13.21
C GLY A 99 -5.16 -13.70 -13.74
N ALA A 100 -5.04 -14.25 -14.95
CA ALA A 100 -3.77 -14.45 -15.61
C ALA A 100 -3.84 -14.00 -17.08
N ASN A 101 -2.76 -13.37 -17.55
CA ASN A 101 -2.62 -13.06 -18.97
C ASN A 101 -2.30 -14.36 -19.74
N LEU A 102 -2.95 -14.56 -20.88
CA LEU A 102 -2.77 -15.74 -21.72
C LEU A 102 -2.34 -15.29 -23.11
N GLU A 103 -1.26 -15.89 -23.62
CA GLU A 103 -0.77 -15.64 -24.99
C GLU A 103 -0.57 -14.14 -25.33
N GLY A 104 -0.15 -13.33 -24.35
CA GLY A 104 0.05 -11.88 -24.51
C GLY A 104 -1.22 -11.04 -24.47
N VAL A 105 -2.38 -11.65 -24.24
CA VAL A 105 -3.67 -10.96 -24.09
C VAL A 105 -3.96 -10.76 -22.61
N GLY A 106 -4.33 -9.53 -22.26
CA GLY A 106 -4.72 -9.17 -20.90
C GLY A 106 -5.94 -9.94 -20.41
N PHE A 107 -5.92 -10.42 -19.16
CA PHE A 107 -7.00 -11.22 -18.56
C PHE A 107 -8.41 -10.62 -18.77
N HIS A 108 -8.53 -9.29 -18.65
CA HIS A 108 -9.80 -8.56 -18.77
C HIS A 108 -10.49 -8.75 -20.14
N HIS A 109 -9.76 -9.03 -21.22
CA HIS A 109 -10.35 -9.33 -22.53
C HIS A 109 -11.10 -10.67 -22.51
N TYR A 110 -10.53 -11.69 -21.87
CA TYR A 110 -11.18 -13.00 -21.71
C TYR A 110 -12.40 -12.88 -20.82
N TRP A 111 -12.29 -12.19 -19.69
CA TRP A 111 -13.41 -11.94 -18.80
C TRP A 111 -14.56 -11.21 -19.51
N THR A 112 -14.25 -10.17 -20.30
CA THR A 112 -15.26 -9.43 -21.07
C THR A 112 -15.96 -10.33 -22.11
N ARG A 113 -15.20 -11.19 -22.79
CA ARG A 113 -15.76 -12.17 -23.74
C ARG A 113 -16.67 -13.18 -23.04
N LEU A 114 -16.27 -13.73 -21.90
CA LEU A 114 -17.09 -14.64 -21.10
C LEU A 114 -18.37 -13.94 -20.63
N ARG A 115 -18.26 -12.69 -20.17
CA ARG A 115 -19.40 -11.88 -19.75
C ARG A 115 -20.41 -11.68 -20.88
N GLN A 116 -19.94 -11.43 -22.11
CA GLN A 116 -20.80 -11.35 -23.31
C GLN A 116 -21.44 -12.69 -23.67
N ALA A 117 -20.79 -13.80 -23.36
CA ALA A 117 -21.32 -15.16 -23.55
C ALA A 117 -22.29 -15.61 -22.42
N GLY A 118 -22.58 -14.74 -21.45
CA GLY A 118 -23.54 -15.00 -20.37
C GLY A 118 -22.92 -15.41 -19.03
N ASP A 119 -21.59 -15.44 -18.90
CA ASP A 119 -20.93 -15.71 -17.62
C ASP A 119 -21.21 -14.59 -16.61
N VAL A 120 -21.70 -14.95 -15.43
CA VAL A 120 -22.08 -13.98 -14.38
C VAL A 120 -21.00 -13.75 -13.32
N THR A 121 -19.85 -14.43 -13.42
CA THR A 121 -18.75 -14.38 -12.44
C THR A 121 -18.20 -12.95 -12.30
N PRO A 122 -18.20 -12.38 -11.09
CA PRO A 122 -17.59 -11.08 -10.80
C PRO A 122 -16.09 -11.05 -11.14
N LEU A 123 -15.58 -9.89 -11.55
CA LEU A 123 -14.16 -9.74 -11.88
C LEU A 123 -13.26 -9.96 -10.64
N ASP A 124 -13.72 -9.54 -9.46
CA ASP A 124 -13.00 -9.67 -8.19
C ASP A 124 -12.91 -11.12 -7.68
N ASP A 125 -13.70 -12.05 -8.21
CA ASP A 125 -13.55 -13.49 -7.93
C ASP A 125 -12.27 -14.08 -8.55
N TYR A 126 -11.67 -13.38 -9.52
CA TYR A 126 -10.39 -13.72 -10.11
C TYR A 126 -9.20 -13.02 -9.42
N SER A 127 -9.45 -12.28 -8.33
CA SER A 127 -8.40 -11.67 -7.51
C SER A 127 -8.28 -12.40 -6.18
N LEU A 128 -7.14 -13.04 -5.94
CA LEU A 128 -6.84 -13.69 -4.67
C LEU A 128 -7.03 -12.75 -3.48
N ALA A 129 -6.46 -11.53 -3.57
CA ALA A 129 -6.54 -10.54 -2.51
C ALA A 129 -7.98 -10.09 -2.23
N ALA A 130 -8.81 -9.92 -3.27
CA ALA A 130 -10.22 -9.58 -3.09
C ALA A 130 -11.00 -10.72 -2.40
N VAL A 131 -10.76 -11.97 -2.80
CA VAL A 131 -11.38 -13.15 -2.20
C VAL A 131 -10.98 -13.29 -0.73
N ILE A 132 -9.68 -13.19 -0.41
CA ILE A 132 -9.16 -13.25 0.96
C ILE A 132 -9.74 -12.11 1.81
N ALA A 133 -9.79 -10.89 1.27
CA ALA A 133 -10.36 -9.73 1.97
C ALA A 133 -11.84 -9.93 2.29
N ARG A 134 -12.61 -10.45 1.33
CA ARG A 134 -14.05 -10.75 1.51
C ARG A 134 -14.29 -11.82 2.56
N LEU A 135 -13.36 -12.75 2.73
CA LEU A 135 -13.39 -13.78 3.77
C LEU A 135 -12.87 -13.30 5.14
N GLY A 136 -12.40 -12.07 5.26
CA GLY A 136 -11.83 -11.54 6.50
C GLY A 136 -10.55 -12.27 6.93
N ARG A 137 -9.77 -12.77 5.95
CA ARG A 137 -8.54 -13.53 6.19
C ARG A 137 -7.32 -12.71 5.79
N PHE A 138 -6.15 -13.16 6.22
CA PHE A 138 -4.86 -12.63 5.79
C PHE A 138 -3.79 -13.71 5.93
N SER A 139 -2.84 -13.72 4.99
CA SER A 139 -1.57 -14.42 5.09
C SER A 139 -0.48 -13.50 4.53
N PRO A 140 0.74 -13.50 5.10
CA PRO A 140 1.90 -13.00 4.37
C PRO A 140 2.04 -13.72 3.03
N PRO A 141 2.57 -13.03 1.99
CA PRO A 141 2.85 -13.67 0.72
C PRO A 141 3.90 -14.78 0.88
N ASP A 142 3.71 -15.90 0.19
CA ASP A 142 4.65 -17.00 0.20
C ASP A 142 5.83 -16.69 -0.75
N PRO A 143 7.08 -17.00 -0.36
CA PRO A 143 8.22 -16.87 -1.25
C PRO A 143 8.18 -17.82 -2.48
N ASP A 144 7.39 -18.90 -2.45
CA ASP A 144 7.20 -19.79 -3.61
C ASP A 144 6.27 -19.12 -4.63
N PRO A 145 6.72 -18.78 -5.84
CA PRO A 145 5.90 -18.15 -6.87
C PRO A 145 4.76 -19.03 -7.39
N ARG A 146 4.74 -20.33 -7.05
CA ARG A 146 3.64 -21.26 -7.38
C ARG A 146 2.58 -21.31 -6.27
N SER A 147 2.88 -20.74 -5.11
CA SER A 147 1.92 -20.61 -4.03
C SER A 147 0.78 -19.71 -4.49
N PRO A 148 -0.48 -20.09 -4.24
CA PRO A 148 -1.61 -19.20 -4.39
C PRO A 148 -1.76 -18.25 -3.18
N LEU A 149 -0.74 -18.14 -2.32
CA LEU A 149 -0.66 -17.25 -1.15
C LEU A 149 0.57 -16.38 -1.26
#